data_AF-A0A382UXJ6-F1
#
_entry.id   AF-A0A382UXJ6-F1
#
_cell.length_a   1.000
_cell.length_b   1.000
_cell.length_c   1.000
_cell.angle_alpha   90.00
_cell.angle_beta   90.00
_cell.angle_gamma   90.00
#
_symmetry.space_group_name_H-M   'P 1'
#
loop_
_entity.id
_entity.type
_entity.pdbx_description
1 polymer ?
#
loop_
_entity_poly.entity_id
_entity_poly.type
_entity_poly.pdbx_seq_one_letter_code
_entity_poly.pdbx_strand_id
1 'polypeptide(L)' 'MPRYAILAIGAFDYIYSKTGNMLIRYRPDEVVVVIDPEQAGKTANQVLGWGGDIPCVASFSDAKDFSPTHLVIGSAPP' A
#
# COMPACT_ATOMS: atom_id res chain seq x y z
N MET A 1 -17.23 -3.11 -4.71
CA MET A 1 -16.51 -2.87 -3.44
C MET A 1 -15.24 -2.07 -3.74
N PRO A 2 -14.78 -1.19 -2.83
CA PRO A 2 -13.55 -0.43 -3.04
C PRO A 2 -12.35 -1.35 -3.31
N ARG A 3 -11.42 -0.86 -4.13
CA ARG A 3 -10.14 -1.51 -4.46
C ARG A 3 -9.07 -0.44 -4.36
N TYR A 4 -8.48 -0.30 -3.18
CA TYR A 4 -7.54 0.75 -2.84
C TYR A 4 -6.13 0.40 -3.34
N ALA A 5 -5.55 1.31 -4.12
CA ALA A 5 -4.10 1.45 -4.22
C ALA A 5 -3.65 2.50 -3.19
N ILE A 6 -2.67 2.18 -2.36
CA ILE A 6 -2.14 3.11 -1.34
C ILE A 6 -0.87 3.75 -1.90
N LEU A 7 -0.84 5.07 -2.04
CA LEU A 7 0.36 5.82 -2.41
C LEU A 7 1.16 6.17 -1.15
N ALA A 8 2.34 5.57 -0.98
CA ALA A 8 3.15 5.72 0.23
C ALA A 8 4.66 5.81 -0.08
N ILE A 9 5.04 6.46 -1.19
CA ILE A 9 6.43 6.62 -1.66
C ILE A 9 7.34 7.11 -0.53
N GLY A 10 8.36 6.30 -0.18
CA GLY A 10 9.35 6.61 0.86
C GLY A 10 8.78 6.70 2.28
N ALA A 11 7.52 6.31 2.47
CA ALA A 11 6.80 6.43 3.74
C ALA A 11 6.18 5.10 4.18
N PHE A 12 6.23 4.04 3.36
CA PHE A 12 5.61 2.77 3.70
C PHE A 12 6.43 2.02 4.75
N ASP A 13 6.18 2.37 5.99
CA ASP A 13 6.66 1.69 7.19
C ASP A 13 5.60 1.77 8.29
N TYR A 14 5.96 1.33 9.50
CA TYR A 14 5.05 1.38 10.64
C TYR A 14 4.65 2.80 11.08
N ILE A 15 5.51 3.81 10.89
CA ILE A 15 5.43 5.13 11.52
C ILE A 15 4.82 6.19 10.59
N TYR A 16 5.25 6.25 9.33
CA TYR A 16 4.98 7.35 8.40
C TYR A 16 3.81 7.10 7.43
N SER A 17 3.26 5.87 7.39
CA SER A 17 2.07 5.54 6.59
C SER A 17 0.86 5.11 7.42
N LYS A 18 0.50 5.88 8.48
CA LYS A 18 -0.62 5.51 9.38
C LYS A 18 -1.95 5.27 8.65
N THR A 19 -2.30 6.12 7.69
CA THR A 19 -3.52 5.98 6.89
C THR A 19 -3.51 4.68 6.08
N GLY A 20 -2.39 4.38 5.41
CA GLY A 20 -2.24 3.13 4.66
C GLY A 20 -2.25 1.89 5.57
N ASN A 21 -1.52 1.95 6.68
CA ASN A 21 -1.41 0.87 7.65
C ASN A 21 -2.77 0.52 8.28
N MET A 22 -3.60 1.53 8.56
CA MET A 22 -4.97 1.32 9.07
C MET A 22 -5.81 0.51 8.08
N LEU A 23 -5.77 0.86 6.79
CA LEU A 23 -6.50 0.12 5.74
C LEU A 23 -5.98 -1.31 5.60
N ILE A 24 -4.66 -1.49 5.55
CA ILE A 24 -4.04 -2.83 5.47
C ILE A 24 -4.41 -3.70 6.67
N ARG A 25 -4.51 -3.11 7.88
CA ARG A 25 -4.81 -3.85 9.10
C ARG A 25 -6.28 -4.19 9.26
N TYR A 26 -7.18 -3.24 8.98
CA TYR A 26 -8.61 -3.37 9.33
C TYR A 26 -9.51 -3.60 8.12
N ARG A 27 -9.02 -3.38 6.90
CA ARG A 27 -9.73 -3.63 5.65
C ARG A 27 -8.80 -4.26 4.58
N PRO A 28 -8.04 -5.32 4.92
CA PRO A 28 -7.06 -5.89 4.00
C PRO A 28 -7.68 -6.31 2.65
N ASP A 29 -8.92 -6.82 2.66
CA ASP A 29 -9.62 -7.25 1.44
C ASP A 29 -9.96 -6.10 0.47
N GLU A 30 -9.95 -4.85 0.95
CA GLU A 30 -10.17 -3.66 0.14
C GLU A 30 -8.85 -3.08 -0.42
N VAL A 31 -7.68 -3.54 0.04
CA VAL A 31 -6.37 -3.04 -0.41
C VAL A 31 -5.76 -4.02 -1.40
N VAL A 32 -5.50 -3.55 -2.62
CA VAL A 32 -5.03 -4.42 -3.70
C VAL A 32 -3.55 -4.24 -4.02
N VAL A 33 -2.95 -3.10 -3.64
CA VAL A 33 -1.54 -2.79 -3.89
C VAL A 33 -1.07 -1.59 -3.06
N VAL A 34 0.20 -1.56 -2.68
CA VAL A 34 0.90 -0.38 -2.14
C VAL A 34 1.90 0.12 -3.18
N ILE A 35 1.96 1.43 -3.38
CA ILE A 35 2.90 2.09 -4.29
C ILE A 35 4.00 2.73 -3.43
N ASP A 36 5.16 2.08 -3.41
CA ASP A 36 6.38 2.59 -2.81
C ASP A 36 7.62 1.96 -3.54
N PRO A 37 8.37 2.76 -4.32
CA PRO A 37 9.60 2.31 -5.00
C PRO A 37 10.61 1.61 -4.09
N GLU A 38 10.74 2.03 -2.84
CA GLU A 38 11.74 1.47 -1.91
C GLU A 38 11.37 0.06 -1.41
N GLN A 39 10.07 -0.27 -1.48
CA GLN A 39 9.54 -1.55 -1.05
C GLN A 39 9.08 -2.43 -2.22
N ALA A 40 9.28 -2.00 -3.47
CA ALA A 40 8.83 -2.71 -4.65
C ALA A 40 9.33 -4.17 -4.68
N GLY A 41 8.43 -5.10 -5.01
CA GLY A 41 8.70 -6.54 -5.02
C GLY A 41 8.53 -7.23 -3.66
N LYS A 42 8.26 -6.49 -2.60
CA LYS A 42 7.88 -7.04 -1.29
C LYS A 42 6.37 -7.11 -1.12
N THR A 43 5.91 -7.80 -0.08
CA THR A 43 4.53 -7.75 0.39
C THR A 43 4.40 -6.85 1.63
N ALA A 44 3.19 -6.40 1.93
CA ALA A 44 2.88 -5.69 3.17
C ALA A 44 3.33 -6.47 4.40
N ASN A 45 3.20 -7.81 4.39
CA ASN A 45 3.67 -8.64 5.49
C ASN A 45 5.20 -8.60 5.68
N GLN A 46 5.97 -8.52 4.60
CA GLN A 46 7.42 -8.40 4.69
C GLN A 46 7.88 -7.02 5.20
N VAL A 47 7.09 -5.96 4.99
CA VAL A 47 7.41 -4.59 5.41
C VAL A 47 6.90 -4.30 6.83
N LEU A 48 5.66 -4.66 7.13
CA LEU A 48 4.97 -4.33 8.37
C LEU A 48 4.91 -5.49 9.38
N GLY A 49 5.01 -6.74 8.91
CA GLY A 49 4.70 -7.93 9.71
C GLY A 49 3.21 -8.32 9.73
N TRP A 50 2.36 -7.63 8.94
CA TRP A 50 0.96 -7.99 8.69
C TRP A 50 0.52 -7.50 7.30
N GLY A 51 -0.70 -7.86 6.89
CA GLY A 51 -1.25 -7.46 5.58
C GLY A 51 -1.06 -8.52 4.48
N GLY A 52 -0.58 -9.72 4.84
CA GLY A 52 -0.49 -10.87 3.95
C GLY A 52 0.25 -10.57 2.64
N ASP A 53 -0.35 -10.98 1.54
CA ASP A 53 0.27 -10.94 0.21
C ASP A 53 0.00 -9.64 -0.57
N ILE A 54 -0.49 -8.58 0.09
CA ILE A 54 -0.68 -7.27 -0.57
C ILE A 54 0.67 -6.81 -1.14
N PRO A 55 0.80 -6.68 -2.48
CA PRO A 55 2.07 -6.42 -3.12
C PRO A 55 2.45 -4.93 -3.04
N CYS A 56 3.75 -4.67 -2.98
CA CYS A 56 4.34 -3.35 -3.15
C CYS A 56 4.90 -3.21 -4.57
N VAL A 57 4.56 -2.12 -5.25
CA VAL A 57 5.00 -1.82 -6.62
C VAL A 57 5.70 -0.46 -6.69
N ALA A 58 6.51 -0.27 -7.74
CA ALA A 58 7.34 0.92 -7.87
C ALA A 58 6.56 2.15 -8.39
N SER A 59 5.49 1.94 -9.16
CA SER A 59 4.80 3.06 -9.81
C SER A 59 3.28 2.92 -9.83
N PHE A 60 2.61 4.05 -10.07
CA PHE A 60 1.18 4.06 -10.37
C PHE A 60 0.86 3.23 -11.63
N SER A 61 1.80 3.11 -12.58
CA SER A 61 1.53 2.31 -13.77
C SER A 61 1.43 0.83 -13.46
N ASP A 62 2.34 0.32 -12.63
CA ASP A 62 2.35 -1.08 -12.18
C ASP A 62 1.12 -1.40 -11.32
N ALA A 63 0.63 -0.41 -10.56
CA ALA A 63 -0.58 -0.56 -9.75
C ALA A 63 -1.83 -0.86 -10.59
N LYS A 64 -1.87 -0.46 -11.88
CA LYS A 64 -3.01 -0.71 -12.77
C LYS A 64 -3.27 -2.21 -13.01
N ASP A 65 -2.24 -3.04 -12.93
CA ASP A 65 -2.37 -4.49 -13.10
C ASP A 65 -3.28 -5.11 -12.03
N PHE A 66 -3.42 -4.43 -10.88
CA PHE A 66 -4.29 -4.82 -9.79
C PHE A 66 -5.69 -4.21 -9.87
N SER A 67 -6.02 -3.51 -10.96
CA SER A 67 -7.33 -2.89 -11.21
C SER A 67 -7.89 -2.10 -10.00
N PRO A 68 -7.14 -1.14 -9.42
CA PRO A 68 -7.64 -0.31 -8.34
C PRO A 68 -8.76 0.60 -8.84
N THR A 69 -9.71 0.91 -7.97
CA THR A 69 -10.80 1.85 -8.24
C THR A 69 -10.59 3.20 -7.56
N HIS A 70 -9.71 3.24 -6.55
CA HIS A 70 -9.45 4.39 -5.72
C HIS A 70 -7.95 4.46 -5.41
N LEU A 71 -7.39 5.67 -5.42
CA LEU A 71 -6.05 5.95 -4.93
C LEU A 71 -6.15 6.60 -3.55
N VAL A 72 -5.53 6.01 -2.54
CA VAL A 72 -5.46 6.55 -1.18
C VAL A 72 -4.08 7.19 -0.99
N ILE A 73 -4.05 8.44 -0.55
CA ILE A 73 -2.80 9.08 -0.13
C ILE A 73 -2.46 8.54 1.27
N GLY A 74 -1.50 7.62 1.29
CA GLY A 74 -1.09 6.89 2.48
C GLY A 74 0.11 7.49 3.20
N SER A 75 0.84 8.40 2.56
CA SER A 75 1.98 9.12 3.16
C SER A 75 1.53 10.38 3.89
N ALA A 76 2.20 10.66 5.01
CA ALA A 76 2.09 11.93 5.73
C ALA A 76 3.51 12.44 6.04
N PRO A 77 4.12 13.23 5.13
CA PRO A 77 5.39 13.90 5.43
C PRO A 77 5.21 14.94 6.57
N PRO A 78 6.29 15.27 7.31
CA PRO A 78 6.26 16.32 8.33
C PRO A 78 5.96 17.71 7.75
#